data_AF-A0A645FTV3-F1
#
_entry.id   AF-A0A645FTV3-F1
#
_cell.length_a   1.000
_cell.length_b   1.000
_cell.length_c   1.000
_cell.angle_alpha   90.00
_cell.angle_beta   90.00
_cell.angle_gamma   90.00
#
_symmetry.space_group_name_H-M   'P 1'
#
loop_
_entity.id
_entity.type
_entity.pdbx_description
1 polymer ?
#
loop_
_entity_poly.entity_id
_entity_poly.type
_entity_poly.pdbx_seq_one_letter_code
_entity_poly.pdbx_strand_id
1 'polypeptide(L)'
;MDADLQHPPELVFKMINLWLNGRKLVLTKRIDNQGKGWKYKILGNIYYWILNSFSDLKIPRNMPDFRLLDKKYVLWINRLNETDRMFRGMLSLVGMQDAQIIEFAAPKRYAGTTKYNFLKLYKLAIDSVIQFSVKPLRVAFGVGVLGCLFSFGVLFYSIYRSYWYGEDKTGFLTLLSITTFFSSITIIFLGVIGEYIGRIHIEVKNRPLYYNEIIKNEN
;
A
#
# COMPACT_ATOMS: atom_id res chain seq x y z
N MET A 1 -1.03 8.71 -20.10
CA MET A 1 -0.40 7.68 -20.95
C MET A 1 1.09 7.76 -20.73
N ASP A 2 1.80 6.66 -20.95
CA ASP A 2 3.25 6.59 -20.72
C ASP A 2 3.99 6.83 -22.04
N ALA A 3 5.17 7.43 -21.96
CA ALA A 3 6.00 7.73 -23.14
C ALA A 3 6.75 6.49 -23.70
N ASP A 4 6.63 5.32 -23.06
CA ASP A 4 7.36 4.09 -23.41
C ASP A 4 6.65 3.20 -24.45
N LEU A 5 5.60 3.74 -25.09
CA LEU A 5 4.79 3.09 -26.13
C LEU A 5 4.14 1.76 -25.70
N GLN A 6 4.07 1.45 -24.40
CA GLN A 6 3.32 0.29 -23.93
C GLN A 6 1.80 0.47 -23.99
N HIS A 7 1.34 1.71 -24.20
CA HIS A 7 -0.07 2.08 -24.31
C HIS A 7 -0.41 2.37 -25.78
N PRO A 8 -1.16 1.49 -26.47
CA PRO A 8 -1.60 1.72 -27.84
C PRO A 8 -2.42 3.01 -27.95
N PRO A 9 -1.96 4.03 -28.71
CA PRO A 9 -2.68 5.29 -28.86
C PRO A 9 -4.09 5.11 -29.46
N GLU A 10 -4.32 4.05 -30.23
CA GLU A 10 -5.60 3.74 -30.86
C GLU A 10 -6.71 3.53 -29.81
N LEU A 11 -6.35 3.07 -28.61
CA LEU A 11 -7.30 2.90 -27.51
C LEU A 11 -7.89 4.23 -27.04
N VAL A 12 -7.19 5.35 -27.24
CA VAL A 12 -7.69 6.68 -26.88
C VAL A 12 -9.01 6.98 -27.61
N PHE A 13 -9.10 6.66 -28.91
CA PHE A 13 -10.34 6.85 -29.67
C PHE A 13 -11.50 6.03 -29.10
N LYS A 14 -11.23 4.77 -28.72
CA LYS A 14 -12.23 3.90 -28.08
C LYS A 14 -12.68 4.46 -26.72
N MET A 15 -11.75 5.01 -25.94
CA MET A 15 -12.06 5.64 -24.65
C MET A 15 -12.91 6.89 -24.82
N ILE A 16 -12.59 7.74 -25.80
CA ILE A 16 -13.36 8.94 -26.12
C ILE A 16 -14.79 8.57 -26.54
N ASN A 17 -14.96 7.58 -27.41
CA ASN A 17 -16.29 7.12 -27.83
C ASN A 17 -17.13 6.64 -26.64
N LEU A 18 -16.54 5.89 -25.70
CA LEU A 18 -17.23 5.47 -24.49
C LEU A 18 -17.61 6.66 -23.60
N TRP A 19 -16.73 7.65 -23.50
CA TRP A 19 -17.00 8.88 -22.75
C TRP A 19 -18.14 9.69 -23.36
N LEU A 20 -18.16 9.86 -24.68
CA LEU A 20 -19.26 10.49 -25.42
C LEU A 20 -20.58 9.73 -25.23
N ASN A 21 -20.53 8.41 -25.11
CA ASN A 21 -21.69 7.56 -24.77
C ASN A 21 -22.09 7.59 -23.28
N GLY A 22 -21.59 8.58 -22.51
CA GLY A 22 -21.98 8.82 -21.12
C GLY A 22 -21.13 8.09 -20.07
N ARG A 23 -20.08 7.34 -20.45
CA ARG A 23 -19.18 6.67 -19.50
C ARG A 23 -18.15 7.64 -18.95
N LYS A 24 -18.37 8.13 -17.74
CA LYS A 24 -17.55 9.20 -17.13
C LYS A 24 -16.19 8.73 -16.59
N LEU A 25 -16.00 7.41 -16.45
CA LEU A 25 -14.76 6.79 -15.99
C LEU A 25 -14.44 5.61 -16.91
N VAL A 26 -13.31 5.70 -17.62
CA VAL A 26 -12.86 4.62 -18.51
C VAL A 26 -11.45 4.20 -18.10
N LEU A 27 -11.33 2.94 -17.69
CA LEU A 27 -10.09 2.33 -17.23
C LEU A 27 -9.60 1.34 -18.27
N THR A 28 -8.29 1.13 -18.31
CA THR A 28 -7.72 0.04 -19.09
C THR A 28 -7.22 -1.09 -18.19
N LYS A 29 -7.28 -2.31 -18.71
CA LYS A 29 -6.77 -3.50 -18.04
C LYS A 29 -5.86 -4.24 -19.00
N ARG A 30 -4.63 -4.47 -18.57
CA ARG A 30 -3.65 -5.22 -19.34
C ARG A 30 -3.96 -6.71 -19.23
N ILE A 31 -4.17 -7.35 -20.36
CA ILE A 31 -4.15 -8.81 -20.46
C ILE A 31 -2.67 -9.23 -20.46
N ASP A 32 -2.30 -10.14 -19.56
CA ASP A 32 -0.93 -10.64 -19.50
C ASP A 32 -0.65 -11.49 -20.76
N ASN A 33 0.18 -10.97 -21.64
CA ASN A 33 0.81 -11.78 -22.70
C ASN A 33 1.80 -12.76 -22.05
N GLN A 34 1.88 -13.98 -22.58
CA GLN A 34 2.51 -15.21 -22.05
C GLN A 34 4.02 -15.14 -21.71
N GLY A 35 4.64 -13.97 -21.57
CA GLY A 35 6.09 -13.79 -21.42
C GLY A 35 6.61 -13.44 -20.01
N LYS A 36 5.77 -13.35 -18.97
CA LYS A 36 6.27 -13.11 -17.59
C LYS A 36 6.68 -14.43 -16.95
N GLY A 37 7.96 -14.57 -16.60
CA GLY A 37 8.47 -15.73 -15.87
C GLY A 37 7.68 -16.00 -14.58
N TRP A 38 7.50 -17.27 -14.24
CA TRP A 38 6.65 -17.74 -13.13
C TRP A 38 6.92 -17.02 -11.79
N LYS A 39 8.19 -16.72 -11.48
CA LYS A 39 8.60 -15.96 -10.29
C LYS A 39 7.92 -14.59 -10.20
N TYR A 40 7.86 -13.83 -11.30
CA TYR A 40 7.22 -12.51 -11.33
C TYR A 40 5.70 -12.60 -11.16
N LYS A 41 5.08 -13.68 -11.64
CA LYS A 41 3.65 -13.96 -11.45
C LYS A 41 3.33 -14.23 -9.98
N ILE A 42 4.16 -15.02 -9.30
CA ILE A 42 4.02 -15.28 -7.86
C ILE A 42 4.20 -14.01 -7.04
N LEU A 43 5.27 -13.25 -7.28
CA LEU A 43 5.51 -11.97 -6.59
C LEU A 43 4.34 -11.00 -6.76
N GLY A 44 3.83 -10.85 -7.99
CA GLY A 44 2.67 -10.01 -8.26
C GLY A 44 1.43 -10.50 -7.51
N ASN A 45 1.21 -11.81 -7.44
CA ASN A 45 0.11 -12.38 -6.68
C ASN A 45 0.22 -12.08 -5.18
N ILE A 46 1.41 -12.24 -4.59
CA ILE A 46 1.67 -11.93 -3.18
C ILE A 46 1.45 -10.43 -2.92
N TYR A 47 1.96 -9.56 -3.79
CA TYR A 47 1.74 -8.11 -3.70
C TYR A 47 0.25 -7.77 -3.59
N TYR A 48 -0.55 -8.23 -4.55
CA TYR A 48 -1.98 -7.92 -4.54
C TYR A 48 -2.74 -8.64 -3.42
N TRP A 49 -2.25 -9.79 -2.95
CA TRP A 49 -2.85 -10.47 -1.80
C TRP A 49 -2.62 -9.69 -0.51
N ILE A 50 -1.39 -9.25 -0.24
CA ILE A 50 -1.07 -8.38 0.91
C ILE A 50 -1.88 -7.09 0.82
N LEU A 51 -1.83 -6.42 -0.34
CA LEU A 51 -2.53 -5.16 -0.57
C LEU A 51 -4.04 -5.30 -0.31
N ASN A 52 -4.71 -6.29 -0.91
CA ASN A 52 -6.17 -6.45 -0.75
C ASN A 52 -6.58 -7.01 0.63
N SER A 53 -5.68 -7.69 1.35
CA SER A 53 -5.97 -8.20 2.69
C SER A 53 -5.81 -7.10 3.74
N PHE A 54 -4.80 -6.25 3.57
CA PHE A 54 -4.45 -5.22 4.53
C PHE A 54 -4.92 -3.82 4.15
N SER A 55 -5.45 -3.58 2.95
CA SER A 55 -6.14 -2.32 2.61
C SER A 55 -7.66 -2.47 2.71
N ASP A 56 -8.36 -1.35 2.92
CA ASP A 56 -9.82 -1.30 2.83
C ASP A 56 -10.31 -1.14 1.38
N LEU A 57 -9.38 -0.92 0.45
CA LEU A 57 -9.65 -0.64 -0.96
C LEU A 57 -9.24 -1.82 -1.84
N LYS A 58 -10.21 -2.43 -2.52
CA LYS A 58 -9.93 -3.49 -3.50
C LYS A 58 -9.31 -2.87 -4.75
N ILE A 59 -8.00 -2.95 -4.87
CA ILE A 59 -7.29 -2.44 -6.05
C ILE A 59 -7.27 -3.54 -7.13
N PRO A 60 -7.91 -3.31 -8.29
CA PRO A 60 -7.96 -4.30 -9.35
C PRO A 60 -6.57 -4.58 -9.94
N ARG A 61 -6.31 -5.86 -10.20
CA ARG A 61 -5.04 -6.31 -10.78
C ARG A 61 -4.88 -5.84 -12.22
N ASN A 62 -3.63 -5.61 -12.61
CA ASN A 62 -3.23 -5.34 -13.99
C ASN A 62 -3.92 -4.13 -14.64
N MET A 63 -4.35 -3.15 -13.85
CA MET A 63 -4.80 -1.86 -14.38
C MET A 63 -3.63 -0.87 -14.41
N PRO A 64 -3.07 -0.56 -15.59
CA PRO A 64 -2.04 0.47 -15.72
C PRO A 64 -2.64 1.87 -15.53
N ASP A 65 -1.78 2.88 -15.40
CA ASP A 65 -2.17 4.29 -15.28
C ASP A 65 -2.54 4.91 -16.66
N PHE A 66 -3.20 4.12 -17.50
CA PHE A 66 -3.77 4.54 -18.77
C PHE A 66 -5.30 4.53 -18.66
N ARG A 67 -5.88 5.73 -18.56
CA ARG A 67 -7.27 5.96 -18.16
C ARG A 67 -7.77 7.28 -18.72
N LEU A 68 -9.09 7.37 -18.88
CA LEU A 68 -9.81 8.59 -19.23
C LEU A 68 -10.73 8.92 -18.05
N LEU A 69 -10.62 10.18 -17.59
CA LEU A 69 -11.38 10.72 -16.47
C LEU A 69 -12.22 11.89 -16.98
N ASP A 70 -13.52 11.86 -16.73
CA ASP A 70 -14.37 13.02 -16.91
C ASP A 70 -13.93 14.18 -15.99
N LYS A 71 -14.19 15.42 -16.42
CA LYS A 71 -13.87 16.64 -15.66
C LYS A 71 -14.34 16.58 -14.22
N LYS A 72 -15.48 15.96 -13.92
CA LYS A 72 -15.98 15.84 -12.54
C LYS A 72 -15.01 15.08 -11.62
N TYR A 73 -14.36 14.01 -12.14
CA TYR A 73 -13.41 13.21 -11.38
C TYR A 73 -12.10 13.96 -11.19
N VAL A 74 -11.64 14.67 -12.22
CA VAL A 74 -10.45 15.52 -12.15
C VAL A 74 -10.61 16.60 -11.08
N LEU A 75 -11.75 17.32 -11.09
CA LEU A 75 -12.04 18.35 -10.10
C LEU A 75 -12.10 17.80 -8.67
N TRP A 76 -12.65 16.59 -8.49
CA TRP A 76 -12.67 15.93 -7.19
C TRP A 76 -11.28 15.55 -6.71
N ILE A 77 -10.46 14.92 -7.57
CA ILE A 77 -9.07 14.53 -7.23
C ILE A 77 -8.24 15.77 -6.88
N ASN A 78 -8.46 16.90 -7.57
CA ASN A 78 -7.78 18.15 -7.28
C ASN A 78 -8.11 18.76 -5.90
N ARG A 79 -9.18 18.30 -5.23
CA ARG A 79 -9.50 18.71 -3.84
C ARG A 79 -8.79 17.87 -2.79
N LEU A 80 -8.17 16.75 -3.19
CA LEU A 80 -7.40 15.92 -2.26
C LEU A 80 -6.04 16.59 -1.97
N ASN A 81 -5.79 16.85 -0.70
CA ASN A 81 -4.52 17.44 -0.24
C ASN A 81 -3.44 16.39 0.08
N GLU A 82 -3.68 15.11 -0.25
CA GLU A 82 -2.74 14.01 -0.03
C GLU A 82 -1.37 14.33 -0.65
N THR A 83 -0.33 14.33 0.19
CA THR A 83 1.07 14.57 -0.21
C THR A 83 1.67 13.36 -0.92
N ASP A 84 1.47 12.16 -0.37
CA ASP A 84 1.80 10.92 -1.04
C ASP A 84 0.60 10.50 -1.89
N ARG A 85 0.71 10.58 -3.22
CA ARG A 85 -0.41 10.35 -4.14
C ARG A 85 -0.27 9.03 -4.87
N MET A 86 -0.93 7.99 -4.37
CA MET A 86 -1.16 6.78 -5.17
C MET A 86 -2.50 6.89 -5.91
N PHE A 87 -2.45 7.38 -7.15
CA PHE A 87 -3.65 7.58 -7.98
C PHE A 87 -4.58 6.36 -8.09
N ARG A 88 -4.05 5.15 -8.05
CA ARG A 88 -4.84 3.91 -8.09
C ARG A 88 -5.73 3.74 -6.85
N GLY A 89 -5.21 4.09 -5.68
CA GLY A 89 -5.96 4.10 -4.43
C GLY A 89 -7.01 5.21 -4.42
N MET A 90 -6.62 6.43 -4.82
CA MET A 90 -7.56 7.55 -4.94
C MET A 90 -8.74 7.25 -5.86
N LEU A 91 -8.52 6.63 -7.01
CA LEU A 91 -9.60 6.25 -7.94
C LEU A 91 -10.54 5.18 -7.37
N SER A 92 -10.03 4.30 -6.52
CA SER A 92 -10.89 3.32 -5.84
C SER A 92 -11.83 3.97 -4.81
N LEU A 93 -11.48 5.14 -4.26
CA LEU A 93 -12.34 5.93 -3.38
C LEU A 93 -13.51 6.61 -4.13
N VAL A 94 -13.33 6.97 -5.40
CA VAL A 94 -14.35 7.71 -6.19
C VAL A 94 -15.41 6.82 -6.82
N GLY A 95 -15.37 5.52 -6.53
CA GLY A 95 -16.32 4.53 -7.03
C GLY A 95 -15.91 3.99 -8.40
N MET A 96 -15.29 2.80 -8.40
CA MET A 96 -15.02 2.02 -9.62
C MET A 96 -16.28 1.33 -10.17
N GLN A 97 -17.43 1.45 -9.50
CA GLN A 97 -18.65 0.73 -9.85
C GLN A 97 -19.17 1.09 -11.24
N ASP A 98 -19.05 2.37 -11.62
CA ASP A 98 -19.48 2.88 -12.93
C ASP A 98 -18.34 2.90 -13.96
N ALA A 99 -17.17 2.35 -13.62
CA ALA A 99 -16.00 2.37 -14.49
C ALA A 99 -16.18 1.39 -15.65
N GLN A 100 -16.08 1.88 -16.89
CA GLN A 100 -15.98 1.01 -18.05
C GLN A 100 -14.53 0.53 -18.19
N ILE A 101 -14.32 -0.78 -18.28
CA ILE A 101 -12.98 -1.37 -18.42
C ILE A 101 -12.76 -1.79 -19.88
N ILE A 102 -11.67 -1.31 -20.48
CA ILE A 102 -11.19 -1.77 -21.79
C ILE A 102 -9.99 -2.66 -21.57
N GLU A 103 -10.09 -3.91 -22.01
CA GLU A 103 -8.95 -4.82 -21.97
C GLU A 103 -8.05 -4.61 -23.19
N PHE A 104 -6.72 -4.65 -22.99
CA PHE A 104 -5.76 -4.58 -24.09
C PHE A 104 -4.56 -5.49 -23.85
N ALA A 105 -4.00 -6.01 -24.95
CA ALA A 105 -2.73 -6.70 -24.94
C ALA A 105 -1.61 -5.68 -25.13
N ALA A 106 -0.79 -5.49 -24.10
CA ALA A 106 0.33 -4.55 -24.22
C ALA A 106 1.40 -5.13 -25.17
N PRO A 107 1.91 -4.33 -26.12
CA PRO A 107 3.00 -4.74 -26.99
C PRO A 107 4.26 -5.10 -26.19
N LYS A 108 5.15 -5.92 -26.78
CA LYS A 108 6.46 -6.20 -26.19
C LYS A 108 7.23 -4.88 -26.04
N ARG A 109 7.89 -4.70 -24.89
CA ARG A 109 8.64 -3.47 -24.58
C ARG A 109 9.68 -3.23 -25.67
N TYR A 110 9.67 -2.05 -26.29
CA TYR A 110 10.59 -1.71 -27.38
C TYR A 110 12.04 -1.60 -26.89
N ALA A 111 12.25 -1.08 -25.66
CA ALA A 111 13.55 -1.05 -25.00
C ALA A 111 13.42 -1.00 -23.46
N GLY A 112 14.46 -1.44 -22.75
CA GLY A 112 14.62 -1.30 -21.30
C GLY A 112 14.38 -2.58 -20.48
N THR A 113 15.30 -2.86 -19.55
CA THR A 113 15.14 -3.93 -18.56
C THR A 113 14.16 -3.52 -17.45
N THR A 114 13.46 -4.49 -16.86
CA THR A 114 12.55 -4.22 -15.74
C THR A 114 13.33 -3.70 -14.53
N LYS A 115 13.21 -2.41 -14.21
CA LYS A 115 13.85 -1.79 -13.04
C LYS A 115 13.25 -2.22 -11.67
N TYR A 116 12.23 -3.07 -11.68
CA TYR A 116 11.56 -3.58 -10.48
C TYR A 116 12.30 -4.81 -9.93
N ASN A 117 13.13 -4.59 -8.91
CA ASN A 117 13.67 -5.67 -8.09
C ASN A 117 12.65 -6.08 -7.01
N PHE A 118 12.72 -7.31 -6.49
CA PHE A 118 11.83 -7.85 -5.45
C PHE A 118 11.69 -6.88 -4.27
N LEU A 119 12.81 -6.34 -3.77
CA LEU A 119 12.84 -5.41 -2.65
C LEU A 119 12.05 -4.12 -2.93
N LYS A 120 12.08 -3.61 -4.16
CA LYS A 120 11.32 -2.42 -4.55
C LYS A 120 9.83 -2.70 -4.58
N LEU A 121 9.43 -3.88 -5.07
CA LEU A 121 8.03 -4.30 -5.08
C LEU A 121 7.49 -4.54 -3.67
N TYR A 122 8.29 -5.15 -2.80
CA TYR A 122 7.93 -5.37 -1.40
C TYR A 122 7.78 -4.06 -0.64
N LYS A 123 8.75 -3.15 -0.77
CA LYS A 123 8.66 -1.80 -0.19
C LYS A 123 7.41 -1.07 -0.67
N LEU A 124 7.16 -1.07 -1.98
CA LEU A 124 5.97 -0.46 -2.56
C LEU A 124 4.67 -1.05 -1.99
N ALA A 125 4.62 -2.36 -1.74
CA ALA A 125 3.46 -3.02 -1.13
C ALA A 125 3.20 -2.50 0.27
N ILE A 126 4.25 -2.44 1.10
CA ILE A 126 4.17 -1.95 2.47
C ILE A 126 3.75 -0.49 2.50
N ASP A 127 4.40 0.35 1.69
CA ASP A 127 4.09 1.78 1.60
C ASP A 127 2.61 1.98 1.23
N SER A 128 2.12 1.23 0.24
CA SER A 128 0.72 1.28 -0.19
C SER A 128 -0.24 0.81 0.91
N VAL A 129 0.10 -0.24 1.66
CA VAL A 129 -0.75 -0.74 2.74
C VAL A 129 -0.84 0.27 3.89
N ILE A 130 0.27 0.86 4.29
CA ILE A 130 0.31 1.83 5.39
C ILE A 130 -0.43 3.12 5.01
N GLN A 131 -0.33 3.54 3.74
CA GLN A 131 -1.01 4.74 3.23
C GLN A 131 -2.54 4.62 3.26
N PHE A 132 -3.10 3.46 2.89
CA PHE A 132 -4.55 3.28 2.73
C PHE A 132 -5.21 2.51 3.87
N SER A 133 -4.49 2.19 4.95
CA SER A 133 -5.04 1.35 6.01
C SER A 133 -4.36 1.51 7.35
N VAL A 134 -5.19 1.50 8.38
CA VAL A 134 -4.77 1.45 9.79
C VAL A 134 -4.69 0.00 10.30
N LYS A 135 -5.01 -1.00 9.46
CA LYS A 135 -4.96 -2.42 9.84
C LYS A 135 -3.61 -2.88 10.36
N PRO A 136 -2.44 -2.51 9.78
CA PRO A 136 -1.15 -2.89 10.34
C PRO A 136 -0.97 -2.42 11.79
N LEU A 137 -1.41 -1.19 12.09
CA LEU A 137 -1.40 -0.66 13.45
C LEU A 137 -2.31 -1.46 14.39
N ARG A 138 -3.50 -1.85 13.93
CA ARG A 138 -4.44 -2.69 14.70
C ARG A 138 -3.91 -4.10 14.95
N VAL A 139 -3.24 -4.70 13.96
CA VAL A 139 -2.60 -6.02 14.10
C VAL A 139 -1.46 -5.94 15.11
N ALA A 140 -0.61 -4.91 15.00
CA ALA A 140 0.45 -4.67 15.97
C ALA A 140 -0.16 -4.58 17.39
N PHE A 141 -1.17 -3.73 17.58
CA PHE A 141 -1.89 -3.63 18.85
C PHE A 141 -2.42 -4.98 19.36
N GLY A 142 -3.06 -5.77 18.49
CA GLY A 142 -3.58 -7.11 18.84
C GLY A 142 -2.49 -8.09 19.28
N VAL A 143 -1.35 -8.12 18.58
CA VAL A 143 -0.18 -8.91 18.98
C VAL A 143 0.36 -8.45 20.34
N GLY A 144 0.35 -7.14 20.60
CA GLY A 144 0.74 -6.57 21.89
C GLY A 144 -0.17 -7.02 23.03
N VAL A 145 -1.49 -7.00 22.82
CA VAL A 145 -2.48 -7.48 23.80
C VAL A 145 -2.30 -8.97 24.07
N LEU A 146 -2.11 -9.79 23.02
CA LEU A 146 -1.86 -11.23 23.17
C LEU A 146 -0.55 -11.50 23.94
N GLY A 147 0.51 -10.75 23.63
CA GLY A 147 1.78 -10.83 24.36
C GLY A 147 1.63 -10.46 25.84
N CYS A 148 0.83 -9.44 26.14
CA CYS A 148 0.51 -9.02 27.51
C CYS A 148 -0.23 -10.13 28.27
N LEU A 149 -1.28 -10.72 27.67
CA LEU A 149 -2.02 -11.84 28.26
C LEU A 149 -1.13 -13.07 28.49
N PHE A 150 -0.27 -13.41 27.52
CA PHE A 150 0.68 -14.51 27.66
C PHE A 150 1.66 -14.26 28.83
N SER A 151 2.16 -13.04 28.96
CA SER A 151 3.03 -12.69 30.08
C SER A 151 2.33 -12.73 31.43
N PHE A 152 1.06 -12.33 31.52
CA PHE A 152 0.29 -12.53 32.75
C PHE A 152 0.17 -14.01 33.09
N GLY A 153 -0.06 -14.88 32.10
CA GLY A 153 -0.06 -16.33 32.27
C GLY A 153 1.26 -16.87 32.83
N VAL A 154 2.39 -16.47 32.26
CA VAL A 154 3.74 -16.83 32.74
C VAL A 154 3.96 -16.33 34.18
N LEU A 155 3.55 -15.09 34.48
CA LEU A 155 3.67 -14.50 35.81
C LEU A 155 2.85 -15.28 36.86
N PHE A 156 1.58 -15.59 36.58
CA PHE A 156 0.75 -16.39 37.49
C PHE A 156 1.31 -17.80 37.69
N TYR A 157 1.79 -18.44 36.61
CA TYR A 157 2.45 -19.73 36.69
C TYR A 157 3.71 -19.68 37.57
N SER A 158 4.56 -18.66 37.41
CA SER A 158 5.75 -18.48 38.24
C SER A 158 5.41 -18.24 39.72
N ILE A 159 4.39 -17.45 40.03
CA ILE A 159 3.92 -17.21 41.40
C ILE A 159 3.40 -18.52 42.02
N TYR A 160 2.55 -19.25 41.29
CA TYR A 160 2.04 -20.55 41.74
C TYR A 160 3.18 -21.51 42.05
N ARG A 161 4.14 -21.63 41.13
CA ARG A 161 5.26 -22.57 41.27
C ARG A 161 6.19 -22.18 42.43
N SER A 162 6.41 -20.88 42.64
CA SER A 162 7.18 -20.35 43.78
C SER A 162 6.48 -20.62 45.12
N TYR A 163 5.15 -20.43 45.20
CA TYR A 163 4.38 -20.65 46.42
C TYR A 163 4.31 -22.13 46.84
N TRP A 164 4.16 -23.05 45.87
CA TRP A 164 3.94 -24.48 46.15
C TRP A 164 5.22 -25.32 46.19
N TYR A 165 6.23 -25.00 45.37
CA TYR A 165 7.42 -25.85 45.21
C TYR A 165 8.69 -25.26 45.82
N GLY A 166 8.62 -24.04 46.38
CA GLY A 166 9.72 -23.45 47.16
C GLY A 166 11.05 -23.37 46.41
N GLU A 167 11.03 -23.19 45.09
CA GLU A 167 12.25 -23.25 44.27
C GLU A 167 13.16 -22.01 44.44
N ASP A 168 14.45 -22.28 44.64
CA ASP A 168 15.49 -21.32 44.96
C ASP A 168 16.36 -20.98 43.72
N LYS A 169 16.52 -19.68 43.44
CA LYS A 169 17.64 -19.01 42.71
C LYS A 169 17.93 -19.51 41.27
N THR A 170 17.54 -18.80 40.21
CA THR A 170 17.96 -17.42 39.87
C THR A 170 16.93 -16.84 38.92
N GLY A 171 16.01 -16.02 39.45
CA GLY A 171 15.02 -15.30 38.63
C GLY A 171 15.65 -14.31 37.63
N PHE A 172 16.97 -14.14 37.66
CA PHE A 172 17.73 -13.25 36.79
C PHE A 172 17.58 -13.60 35.30
N LEU A 173 17.70 -14.87 34.91
CA LEU A 173 17.53 -15.26 33.50
C LEU A 173 16.09 -15.03 33.04
N THR A 174 15.10 -15.38 33.87
CA THR A 174 13.68 -15.14 33.57
C THR A 174 13.37 -13.64 33.48
N LEU A 175 13.88 -12.83 34.41
CA LEU A 175 13.77 -11.37 34.38
C LEU A 175 14.43 -10.79 33.14
N LEU A 176 15.65 -11.22 32.81
CA LEU A 176 16.39 -10.73 31.65
C LEU A 176 15.66 -11.10 30.34
N SER A 177 15.13 -12.33 30.23
CA SER A 177 14.33 -12.75 29.07
C SER A 177 13.01 -11.98 28.96
N ILE A 178 12.28 -11.78 30.06
CA ILE A 178 11.02 -11.01 30.06
C ILE A 178 11.29 -9.55 29.71
N THR A 179 12.24 -8.91 30.36
CA THR A 179 12.58 -7.49 30.12
C THR A 179 13.07 -7.25 28.70
N THR A 180 13.94 -8.12 28.15
CA THR A 180 14.40 -8.02 26.75
C THR A 180 13.27 -8.28 25.75
N PHE A 181 12.39 -9.23 26.01
CA PHE A 181 11.21 -9.50 25.18
C PHE A 181 10.26 -8.29 25.14
N PHE A 182 9.90 -7.74 26.31
CA PHE A 182 9.05 -6.55 26.39
C PHE A 182 9.73 -5.30 25.85
N SER A 183 11.04 -5.14 26.02
CA SER A 183 11.77 -4.03 25.41
C SER A 183 11.74 -4.12 23.90
N SER A 184 11.94 -5.33 23.35
CA SER A 184 11.89 -5.58 21.91
C SER A 184 10.49 -5.30 21.34
N ILE A 185 9.43 -5.76 22.00
CA ILE A 185 8.05 -5.52 21.54
C ILE A 185 7.69 -4.03 21.60
N THR A 186 8.16 -3.32 22.64
CA THR A 186 7.93 -1.88 22.80
C THR A 186 8.62 -1.09 21.70
N ILE A 187 9.87 -1.44 21.35
CA ILE A 187 10.60 -0.83 20.24
C ILE A 187 9.88 -1.08 18.90
N ILE A 188 9.34 -2.27 18.69
CA ILE A 188 8.53 -2.58 17.49
C ILE A 188 7.29 -1.67 17.44
N PHE A 189 6.55 -1.53 18.54
CA PHE A 189 5.39 -0.63 18.58
C PHE A 189 5.74 0.83 18.37
N LEU A 190 6.83 1.31 18.99
CA LEU A 190 7.36 2.64 18.75
C LEU A 190 7.74 2.85 17.29
N GLY A 191 8.33 1.84 16.63
CA GLY A 191 8.62 1.88 15.20
C GLY A 191 7.36 2.02 14.35
N VAL A 192 6.33 1.22 14.63
CA VAL A 192 5.03 1.33 13.94
C VAL A 192 4.41 2.70 14.17
N ILE A 193 4.33 3.17 15.42
CA ILE A 193 3.79 4.51 15.74
C ILE A 193 4.59 5.61 15.04
N GLY A 194 5.92 5.52 15.05
CA GLY A 194 6.82 6.46 14.38
C GLY A 194 6.58 6.56 12.88
N GLU A 195 6.28 5.44 12.22
CA GLU A 195 5.93 5.41 10.79
C GLU A 195 4.62 6.18 10.50
N TYR A 196 3.58 5.99 11.33
CA TYR A 196 2.32 6.75 11.18
C TYR A 196 2.50 8.23 11.54
N ILE A 197 3.23 8.56 12.61
CA ILE A 197 3.54 9.95 12.99
C ILE A 197 4.35 10.64 11.88
N GLY A 198 5.32 9.94 11.28
CA GLY A 198 6.09 10.45 10.15
C GLY A 198 5.21 10.82 8.96
N ARG A 199 4.21 10.00 8.64
CA ARG A 199 3.24 10.28 7.57
C ARG A 199 2.33 11.46 7.91
N ILE A 200 1.82 11.52 9.15
CA ILE A 200 1.06 12.68 9.63
C ILE A 200 1.90 13.96 9.52
N HIS A 201 3.18 13.91 9.91
CA HIS A 201 4.09 15.07 9.81
C HIS A 201 4.30 15.53 8.36
N ILE A 202 4.43 14.59 7.41
CA ILE A 202 4.55 14.92 5.98
C ILE A 202 3.26 15.59 5.47
N GLU A 203 2.10 15.08 5.87
CA GLU A 203 0.80 15.60 5.46
C GLU A 203 0.53 16.99 6.08
N VAL A 204 0.79 17.17 7.37
CA VAL A 204 0.57 18.43 8.10
C VAL A 204 1.54 19.53 7.65
N LYS A 205 2.75 19.19 7.19
CA LYS A 205 3.69 20.15 6.60
C LYS A 205 3.10 20.91 5.41
N ASN A 206 2.09 20.34 4.73
CA ASN A 206 1.37 20.94 3.62
C ASN A 206 2.30 21.59 2.57
N ARG A 207 3.42 20.91 2.27
CA ARG A 207 4.38 21.38 1.27
C ARG A 207 3.76 21.24 -0.13
N PRO A 208 3.95 22.24 -1.01
CA PRO A 208 3.49 22.09 -2.39
C PRO A 208 4.18 20.89 -3.04
N LEU A 209 3.39 20.07 -3.75
CA LEU A 209 3.86 18.85 -4.41
C LEU A 209 4.93 19.10 -5.46
N TYR A 210 4.91 20.28 -6.07
CA TYR A 210 5.87 20.75 -7.04
C TYR A 210 6.00 22.26 -6.89
N TYR A 211 7.22 22.76 -7.08
CA TYR A 211 7.45 24.20 -7.20
C TYR A 211 7.22 24.59 -8.66
N ASN A 212 6.21 25.42 -8.90
CA ASN A 212 6.05 26.11 -10.18
C ASN A 212 7.00 27.31 -10.21
N GLU A 213 8.31 27.07 -10.32
CA GLU A 213 9.18 28.09 -10.88
C GLU A 213 9.32 27.82 -12.38
N ILE A 214 9.01 28.86 -13.17
CA ILE A 214 9.20 28.96 -14.63
C ILE A 214 8.10 28.29 -15.47
N ILE A 215 6.95 28.97 -15.63
CA ILE A 215 6.46 29.50 -16.93
C ILE A 215 5.57 30.71 -16.60
N LYS A 216 6.17 31.88 -16.37
CA LYS A 216 5.46 33.13 -16.72
C LYS A 216 5.52 33.18 -18.24
N ASN A 217 4.43 32.80 -18.91
CA ASN A 217 4.24 33.24 -20.28
C ASN A 217 4.10 34.76 -20.22
N GLU A 218 5.13 35.45 -20.66
CA GLU A 218 5.00 36.79 -21.22
C GLU A 218 3.89 36.72 -22.28
N ASN A 219 2.78 37.38 -22.00
CA ASN A 219 1.84 37.91 -22.98
C ASN A 219 1.54 39.35 -22.54
#